data_AF-A0A136MYD1-F1
#
_entry.id   AF-A0A136MYD1-F1
#
_cell.length_a   1.000
_cell.length_b   1.000
_cell.length_c   1.000
_cell.angle_alpha   90.00
_cell.angle_beta   90.00
_cell.angle_gamma   90.00
#
_symmetry.space_group_name_H-M   'P 1'
#
loop_
_entity.id
_entity.type
_entity.pdbx_description
1 polymer ?
#
loop_
_entity_poly.entity_id
_entity_poly.type
_entity_poly.pdbx_seq_one_letter_code
_entity_poly.pdbx_strand_id
1 'polypeptide(L)'
;MAKDRKIIEEIASISGISSKWINKFTIVTVLFIVWMTFFDEHNVFAYQRHKANIAKLEQEKSQLNEEITQALKDLEDLKNNKEKFAREKHLMHLPGEEIILIEEPKK
;
A
#
# COMPACT_ATOMS: atom_id res chain seq x y z
N MET A 1 -53.51 18.43 -9.07
CA MET A 1 -54.26 17.38 -8.31
C MET A 1 -54.46 16.10 -9.13
N ALA A 2 -55.26 16.09 -10.21
CA ALA A 2 -55.47 14.87 -11.02
C ALA A 2 -54.34 14.58 -12.01
N LYS A 3 -53.70 15.64 -12.56
CA LYS A 3 -52.59 15.54 -13.53
C LYS A 3 -51.34 14.89 -12.91
N ASP A 4 -50.99 15.29 -11.70
CA ASP A 4 -49.79 14.81 -11.00
C ASP A 4 -49.88 13.31 -10.65
N ARG A 5 -51.10 12.83 -10.31
CA ARG A 5 -51.36 11.41 -10.06
C ARG A 5 -51.26 10.58 -11.34
N LYS A 6 -51.79 11.06 -12.47
CA LYS A 6 -51.64 10.40 -13.78
C LYS A 6 -50.17 10.27 -14.17
N ILE A 7 -49.36 11.31 -13.96
CA ILE A 7 -47.93 11.29 -14.25
C ILE A 7 -47.21 10.24 -13.38
N ILE A 8 -47.53 10.16 -12.09
CA ILE A 8 -46.92 9.16 -11.18
C ILE A 8 -47.31 7.73 -11.57
N GLU A 9 -48.56 7.50 -11.98
CA GLU A 9 -49.04 6.19 -12.45
C GLU A 9 -48.40 5.77 -13.78
N GLU A 10 -48.18 6.72 -14.70
CA GLU A 10 -47.48 6.49 -15.95
C GLU A 10 -46.01 6.10 -15.70
N ILE A 11 -45.32 6.83 -14.81
CA ILE A 11 -43.94 6.51 -14.39
C ILE A 11 -43.86 5.15 -13.66
N ALA A 12 -44.83 4.84 -12.80
CA ALA A 12 -44.91 3.57 -12.07
C ALA A 12 -45.07 2.37 -13.01
N SER A 13 -45.89 2.51 -14.06
CA SER A 13 -46.12 1.44 -15.03
C SER A 13 -44.92 1.21 -15.96
N ILE A 14 -44.22 2.27 -16.36
CA ILE A 14 -43.01 2.19 -17.21
C ILE A 14 -41.83 1.56 -16.44
N SER A 15 -41.69 1.87 -15.16
CA SER A 15 -40.58 1.37 -14.33
C SER A 15 -40.86 0.04 -13.62
N GLY A 16 -42.11 -0.44 -13.65
CA GLY A 16 -42.54 -1.65 -12.91
C GLY A 16 -42.55 -1.47 -11.38
N ILE A 17 -42.42 -0.23 -10.89
CA ILE A 17 -42.33 0.11 -9.46
C ILE A 17 -43.71 0.57 -8.97
N SER A 18 -44.19 -0.02 -7.87
CA SER A 18 -45.50 0.34 -7.32
C SER A 18 -45.59 1.83 -6.96
N SER A 19 -46.68 2.50 -7.36
CA SER A 19 -46.93 3.95 -7.18
C SER A 19 -46.75 4.44 -5.72
N LYS A 20 -46.91 3.57 -4.73
CA LYS A 20 -46.66 3.89 -3.30
C LYS A 20 -45.19 4.19 -2.99
N TRP A 21 -44.25 3.71 -3.80
CA TRP A 21 -42.81 3.92 -3.61
C TRP A 21 -42.31 5.23 -4.23
N ILE A 22 -43.06 5.84 -5.15
CA ILE A 22 -42.72 7.11 -5.80
C ILE A 22 -43.17 8.26 -4.89
N ASN A 23 -42.41 8.47 -3.81
CA ASN A 23 -42.57 9.61 -2.89
C ASN A 23 -41.35 10.53 -3.00
N LYS A 24 -41.52 11.83 -2.76
CA LYS A 24 -40.42 12.81 -2.73
C LYS A 24 -39.28 12.36 -1.81
N PHE A 25 -39.62 11.73 -0.69
CA PHE A 25 -38.63 11.20 0.25
C PHE A 25 -37.88 10.00 -0.32
N THR A 26 -38.55 9.06 -0.97
CA THR A 26 -37.89 7.89 -1.60
C THR A 26 -36.95 8.31 -2.72
N ILE A 27 -37.37 9.27 -3.56
CA ILE A 27 -36.54 9.76 -4.67
C ILE A 27 -35.27 10.44 -4.14
N VAL A 28 -35.40 11.29 -3.12
CA VAL A 28 -34.24 11.94 -2.48
C VAL A 28 -33.34 10.91 -1.80
N THR A 29 -33.90 9.91 -1.12
CA THR A 29 -33.13 8.82 -0.49
C THR A 29 -32.40 7.96 -1.53
N VAL A 30 -33.03 7.62 -2.65
CA VAL A 30 -32.39 6.84 -3.72
C VAL A 30 -31.29 7.66 -4.39
N LEU A 31 -31.52 8.94 -4.68
CA LEU A 31 -30.47 9.83 -5.18
C LEU A 31 -29.32 9.96 -4.19
N PHE A 32 -29.60 10.05 -2.89
CA PHE A 32 -28.59 10.08 -1.84
C PHE A 32 -27.79 8.78 -1.75
N ILE A 33 -28.45 7.62 -1.84
CA ILE A 33 -27.78 6.31 -1.84
C ILE A 33 -26.92 6.15 -3.09
N VAL A 34 -27.43 6.50 -4.28
CA VAL A 34 -26.67 6.47 -5.53
C VAL A 34 -25.49 7.44 -5.47
N TRP A 35 -25.66 8.62 -4.87
CA TRP A 35 -24.55 9.54 -4.64
C TRP A 35 -23.49 8.93 -3.71
N MET A 36 -23.89 8.38 -2.57
CA MET A 36 -23.00 7.73 -1.62
C MET A 36 -22.40 6.41 -2.13
N THR A 37 -22.86 5.84 -3.25
CA THR A 37 -22.24 4.63 -3.83
C THR A 37 -21.36 4.93 -5.04
N PHE A 38 -21.70 5.94 -5.85
CA PHE A 38 -20.94 6.29 -7.07
C PHE A 38 -19.93 7.42 -6.86
N PHE A 39 -20.22 8.39 -6.00
CA PHE A 39 -19.33 9.52 -5.72
C PHE A 39 -18.52 9.35 -4.44
N ASP A 40 -18.90 8.42 -3.56
CA ASP A 40 -18.18 8.19 -2.32
C ASP A 40 -16.88 7.41 -2.56
N GLU A 41 -15.80 7.90 -1.97
CA GLU A 41 -14.41 7.47 -2.12
C GLU A 41 -14.12 6.15 -1.38
N HIS A 42 -15.16 5.45 -0.91
CA HIS A 42 -15.09 4.18 -0.19
C HIS A 42 -14.75 3.02 -1.12
N ASN A 43 -13.61 3.14 -1.77
CA ASN A 43 -13.04 2.17 -2.65
C ASN A 43 -12.36 1.09 -1.80
N VAL A 44 -12.97 -0.10 -1.73
CA VAL A 44 -12.38 -1.29 -1.07
C VAL A 44 -10.96 -1.57 -1.61
N PHE A 45 -10.70 -1.18 -2.87
CA PHE A 45 -9.38 -1.24 -3.48
C PHE A 45 -8.36 -0.28 -2.83
N ALA A 46 -8.78 0.91 -2.39
CA ALA A 46 -7.91 1.83 -1.66
C ALA A 46 -7.52 1.21 -0.31
N TYR A 47 -8.48 0.63 0.42
CA TYR A 47 -8.21 -0.05 1.69
C TYR A 47 -7.19 -1.20 1.54
N GLN A 48 -7.34 -2.03 0.51
CA GLN A 48 -6.38 -3.11 0.22
C GLN A 48 -4.99 -2.57 -0.14
N ARG A 49 -4.93 -1.47 -0.91
CA ARG A 49 -3.67 -0.79 -1.24
C ARG A 49 -2.99 -0.22 0.01
N HIS A 50 -3.76 0.38 0.93
CA HIS A 50 -3.23 0.87 2.19
C HIS A 50 -2.65 -0.25 3.05
N LYS A 51 -3.32 -1.40 3.14
CA LYS A 51 -2.78 -2.59 3.83
C LYS A 51 -1.46 -3.08 3.21
N ALA A 52 -1.40 -3.16 1.89
CA ALA A 52 -0.16 -3.55 1.20
C ALA A 52 0.97 -2.54 1.47
N ASN A 53 0.67 -1.25 1.50
CA ASN A 53 1.65 -0.21 1.82
C ASN A 53 2.16 -0.32 3.26
N ILE A 54 1.28 -0.62 4.23
CA ILE A 54 1.68 -0.83 5.62
C ILE A 54 2.66 -2.01 5.72
N ALA A 55 2.30 -3.16 5.13
CA ALA A 55 3.17 -4.34 5.15
C ALA A 55 4.53 -4.07 4.49
N LYS A 56 4.55 -3.34 3.38
CA LYS A 56 5.79 -2.91 2.71
C LYS A 56 6.65 -2.03 3.62
N LEU A 57 6.05 -1.03 4.26
CA LEU A 57 6.76 -0.11 5.15
C LEU A 57 7.31 -0.83 6.39
N GLU A 58 6.58 -1.80 6.93
CA GLU A 58 7.06 -2.63 8.05
C GLU A 58 8.25 -3.50 7.64
N GLN A 59 8.20 -4.11 6.44
CA GLN A 59 9.32 -4.88 5.90
C GLN A 59 10.56 -4.00 5.70
N GLU A 60 10.40 -2.84 5.07
CA GLU A 60 11.48 -1.89 4.83
C GLU A 60 12.11 -1.41 6.15
N LYS A 61 11.27 -1.12 7.16
CA LYS A 61 11.73 -0.80 8.50
C LYS A 61 12.54 -1.94 9.13
N SER A 62 12.12 -3.19 8.97
CA SER A 62 12.86 -4.35 9.50
C SER A 62 14.24 -4.46 8.87
N GLN A 63 14.32 -4.35 7.54
CA GLN A 63 15.58 -4.42 6.79
C GLN A 63 16.54 -3.30 7.20
N LEU A 64 16.06 -2.06 7.30
CA LEU A 64 16.88 -0.94 7.75
C LEU A 64 17.40 -1.12 9.18
N ASN A 65 16.61 -1.69 10.08
CA ASN A 65 17.08 -1.99 11.44
C ASN A 65 18.19 -3.05 11.46
N GLU A 66 18.10 -4.06 10.59
CA GLU A 66 19.15 -5.06 10.41
C GLU A 66 20.43 -4.42 9.86
N GLU A 67 20.31 -3.56 8.84
CA GLU A 67 21.43 -2.81 8.27
C GLU A 67 22.08 -1.89 9.31
N ILE A 68 21.30 -1.19 10.13
CA ILE A 68 21.81 -0.37 11.23
C ILE A 68 22.58 -1.22 12.23
N THR A 69 22.03 -2.38 12.60
CA THR A 69 22.69 -3.30 13.53
C THR A 69 24.02 -3.79 12.98
N GLN A 70 24.06 -4.12 11.68
CA GLN A 70 25.31 -4.52 11.02
C GLN A 70 26.30 -3.37 10.92
N ALA A 71 25.84 -2.17 10.57
CA ALA A 71 26.69 -0.98 10.48
C ALA A 71 27.30 -0.61 11.83
N LEU A 72 26.56 -0.78 12.94
CA LEU A 72 27.08 -0.56 14.29
C LEU A 72 28.17 -1.57 14.64
N LYS A 73 28.01 -2.86 14.29
CA LYS A 73 29.04 -3.88 14.46
C LYS A 73 30.28 -3.57 13.63
N ASP A 74 30.09 -3.21 12.37
CA ASP A 74 31.15 -2.82 11.44
C ASP A 74 31.91 -1.59 11.97
N LEU A 75 31.21 -0.62 12.56
CA LEU A 75 31.80 0.57 13.19
C LEU A 75 32.63 0.19 14.42
N GLU A 76 32.12 -0.72 15.26
CA GLU A 76 32.86 -1.24 16.41
C GLU A 76 34.14 -1.97 15.98
N ASP A 77 34.07 -2.81 14.94
CA ASP A 77 35.23 -3.51 14.39
C ASP A 77 36.22 -2.53 13.75
N LEU A 78 35.74 -1.48 13.07
CA LEU A 78 36.59 -0.40 12.57
C LEU A 78 37.29 0.36 13.70
N LYS A 79 36.62 0.61 14.84
CA LYS A 79 37.23 1.32 15.98
C LYS A 79 38.30 0.48 16.67
N ASN A 80 38.02 -0.80 16.88
CA ASN A 80 38.86 -1.69 17.68
C ASN A 80 39.92 -2.41 16.83
N ASN A 81 39.62 -2.75 15.57
CA ASN A 81 40.45 -3.57 14.68
C ASN A 81 40.54 -2.99 13.26
N LYS A 82 41.11 -1.78 13.13
CA LYS A 82 41.21 -1.04 11.85
C LYS A 82 41.84 -1.85 10.71
N GLU A 83 42.92 -2.58 10.98
CA GLU A 83 43.63 -3.34 9.95
C GLU A 83 42.77 -4.50 9.42
N LYS A 84 42.13 -5.25 10.32
CA LYS A 84 41.21 -6.34 9.96
C LYS A 84 40.06 -5.80 9.10
N PHE A 85 39.43 -4.71 9.54
CA PHE A 85 38.34 -4.08 8.79
C PHE A 85 38.78 -3.64 7.38
N ALA A 86 39.96 -3.01 7.26
CA ALA A 86 40.51 -2.59 5.98
C ALA A 86 40.83 -3.76 5.05
N ARG A 87 41.36 -4.86 5.58
CA ARG A 87 41.69 -6.07 4.82
C ARG A 87 40.44 -6.83 4.39
N GLU A 88 39.45 -7.01 5.26
CA GLU A 88 38.24 -7.80 4.95
C GLU A 88 37.21 -7.03 4.10
N LYS A 89 36.93 -5.77 4.44
CA LYS A 89 35.88 -4.99 3.78
C LYS A 89 36.37 -4.26 2.54
N HIS A 90 37.63 -3.86 2.52
CA HIS A 90 38.20 -3.04 1.44
C HIS A 90 39.35 -3.72 0.70
N LEU A 91 39.69 -4.97 1.04
CA LEU A 91 40.78 -5.72 0.41
C LEU A 91 42.10 -4.92 0.40
N MET A 92 42.34 -4.10 1.43
CA MET A 92 43.60 -3.36 1.54
C MET A 92 44.75 -4.33 1.82
N HIS A 93 45.88 -4.09 1.19
CA HIS A 93 47.09 -4.89 1.34
C HIS A 93 48.34 -3.99 1.32
N LEU A 94 49.43 -4.51 1.88
CA LEU A 94 50.72 -3.80 1.86
C LEU A 94 51.41 -3.96 0.50
N PRO A 95 52.35 -3.06 0.16
CA PRO A 95 53.18 -3.20 -1.02
C PRO A 95 54.00 -4.51 -0.95
N GLY A 96 53.80 -5.40 -1.92
CA GLY A 96 54.46 -6.72 -1.97
C GLY A 96 53.62 -7.89 -1.47
N GLU A 97 52.40 -7.65 -0.97
CA GLU A 97 51.40 -8.71 -0.68
C GLU A 97 50.51 -8.98 -1.90
N GLU A 98 50.22 -10.26 -2.17
CA GLU A 98 49.31 -10.72 -3.24
C GLU A 98 47.95 -11.13 -2.64
N ILE A 99 46.85 -10.61 -3.19
CA ILE A 99 45.48 -10.98 -2.79
C ILE A 99 44.96 -12.07 -3.71
N ILE A 100 44.58 -13.21 -3.14
CA ILE A 100 43.95 -14.32 -3.86
C ILE A 100 42.49 -14.40 -3.43
N LEU A 101 41.56 -14.07 -4.32
CA LEU A 101 40.13 -14.26 -4.10
C LEU A 101 39.71 -15.63 -4.62
N ILE A 102 39.23 -16.50 -3.72
CA ILE A 102 38.71 -17.82 -4.09
C ILE A 102 37.20 -17.72 -4.12
N GLU A 103 36.62 -17.64 -5.31
CA GLU A 103 35.17 -17.66 -5.48
C GLU A 103 34.65 -19.09 -5.35
N GLU A 104 33.64 -19.29 -4.48
CA GLU A 104 32.93 -20.56 -4.44
C GLU A 104 32.14 -20.76 -5.73
N PRO A 105 32.11 -21.98 -6.30
CA PRO A 105 31.35 -22.24 -7.52
C PRO A 105 29.87 -21.96 -7.26
N LYS A 106 29.29 -21.03 -8.04
CA LYS A 106 27.85 -20.76 -8.04
C LYS A 106 27.08 -22.07 -8.25
N LYS A 107 26.26 -22.45 -7.26
CA LYS A 107 25.28 -23.53 -7.37
C LYS A 107 24.09 -23.11 -8.24
#